data_AF-R5MTM1-F1
#
_entry.id   AF-R5MTM1-F1
#
_cell.length_a   1.000
_cell.length_b   1.000
_cell.length_c   1.000
_cell.angle_alpha   90.00
_cell.angle_beta   90.00
_cell.angle_gamma   90.00
#
_symmetry.space_group_name_H-M   'P 1'
#
loop_
_entity.id
_entity.type
_entity.pdbx_description
1 polymer ?
#
loop_
_entity_poly.entity_id
_entity_poly.type
_entity_poly.pdbx_seq_one_letter_code
_entity_poly.pdbx_strand_id
1 'polypeptide(L)'
;MKKFDKDKYLKKLKLKRKWRSYSRYVYIAVPCVLCCLLCLYFAYSKFFVSEEQAVIRTTVGDFIYGDVVINAYIDGEYSSTIPGKNDGYVVDKVSCDNGAVGEWNNNDWGLLTTNLTKRTKCNVYFKKLVSKVPDIISQLDTSGKCPTVNDDGSVKVTRVETTNGYLCKAKDAYGDSYYYRGNVTNNYVKFADKYWRIVRINGDGTVRVIYDGTSAHANGEASEDRQIGNSVFNDDRDDNASVGYMYGLTREEEINYTGATYVDVQSNIRDSVIKQYVDSWYNKKIVGKDYAQYIADNLFCNDRRILFGTGVGYVSTGYRWYNFDGNSSDYDMLLTCSQQNDAFTVADIENGNGALTYPVGLITADEVALAGGWSTGNKNYFLYSGQNYWTSSPFFGGDGSVIVFVDSSGILMPSSAYLLNKSTGVRPVLNLKPEALKYGDGTASNPYRLTESLDNSSSSESGGIDTGD
;
A
#
# COMPACT_ATOMS: atom_id res chain seq x y z
N MET A 1 -92.02 -32.13 1.73
CA MET A 1 -91.85 -30.70 1.36
C MET A 1 -91.58 -29.89 2.63
N LYS A 2 -90.39 -29.28 2.80
CA LYS A 2 -90.09 -28.39 3.94
C LYS A 2 -90.92 -27.11 3.79
N LYS A 3 -91.77 -26.82 4.78
CA LYS A 3 -92.70 -25.68 4.82
C LYS A 3 -91.90 -24.36 4.73
N PHE A 4 -92.20 -23.54 3.74
CA PHE A 4 -91.55 -22.23 3.54
C PHE A 4 -91.92 -21.31 4.72
N ASP A 5 -90.92 -20.98 5.54
CA ASP A 5 -91.05 -20.06 6.67
C ASP A 5 -90.99 -18.61 6.15
N LYS A 6 -92.18 -18.05 5.96
CA LYS A 6 -92.39 -16.69 5.43
C LYS A 6 -91.76 -15.62 6.33
N ASP A 7 -91.72 -15.82 7.64
CA ASP A 7 -91.18 -14.84 8.60
C ASP A 7 -89.65 -14.78 8.56
N LYS A 8 -89.00 -15.94 8.40
CA LYS A 8 -87.55 -16.02 8.19
C LYS A 8 -87.13 -15.36 6.87
N TYR A 9 -87.94 -15.52 5.81
CA TYR A 9 -87.70 -14.88 4.52
C TYR A 9 -87.90 -13.36 4.56
N LEU A 10 -88.96 -12.89 5.25
CA LEU A 10 -89.22 -11.46 5.47
C LEU A 10 -88.13 -10.78 6.31
N LYS A 11 -87.60 -11.43 7.35
CA LYS A 11 -86.44 -10.94 8.11
C LYS A 11 -85.21 -10.77 7.21
N LYS A 12 -84.91 -11.77 6.36
CA LYS A 12 -83.80 -11.69 5.38
C LYS A 12 -83.98 -10.54 4.39
N LEU A 13 -85.20 -10.30 3.89
CA LEU A 13 -85.50 -9.19 2.98
C LEU A 13 -85.36 -7.81 3.65
N LYS A 14 -85.83 -7.66 4.90
CA LYS A 14 -85.67 -6.43 5.68
C LYS A 14 -84.18 -6.12 5.94
N LEU A 15 -83.38 -7.13 6.26
CA LEU A 15 -81.94 -6.99 6.48
C LEU A 15 -81.21 -6.60 5.18
N LYS A 16 -81.55 -7.25 4.06
CA LYS A 16 -80.97 -6.95 2.73
C LYS A 16 -81.32 -5.55 2.23
N ARG A 17 -82.53 -5.04 2.56
CA ARG A 17 -82.97 -3.67 2.24
C ARG A 17 -82.25 -2.62 3.09
N LYS A 18 -82.06 -2.85 4.40
CA LYS A 18 -81.21 -2.00 5.25
C LYS A 18 -79.77 -1.98 4.76
N TRP A 19 -79.19 -3.13 4.42
CA TRP A 19 -77.80 -3.22 3.97
C TRP A 19 -77.56 -2.46 2.65
N ARG A 20 -78.49 -2.51 1.70
CA ARG A 20 -78.43 -1.67 0.48
C ARG A 20 -78.48 -0.17 0.77
N SER A 21 -79.32 0.26 1.72
CA SER A 21 -79.46 1.68 2.13
C SER A 21 -78.19 2.23 2.77
N TYR A 22 -77.45 1.42 3.53
CA TYR A 22 -76.27 1.86 4.27
C TYR A 22 -74.94 1.55 3.56
N SER A 23 -74.92 0.69 2.54
CA SER A 23 -73.67 0.32 1.85
C SER A 23 -72.92 1.51 1.25
N ARG A 24 -73.63 2.50 0.68
CA ARG A 24 -73.01 3.72 0.11
C ARG A 24 -72.29 4.55 1.17
N TYR A 25 -72.80 4.58 2.40
CA TYR A 25 -72.15 5.28 3.51
C TYR A 25 -70.96 4.50 4.07
N VAL A 26 -70.99 3.17 4.05
CA VAL A 26 -69.86 2.32 4.46
C VAL A 26 -68.67 2.49 3.51
N TYR A 27 -68.90 2.51 2.19
CA TYR A 27 -67.83 2.69 1.20
C TYR A 27 -67.18 4.08 1.21
N ILE A 28 -67.84 5.10 1.77
CA ILE A 28 -67.29 6.47 1.87
C ILE A 28 -66.71 6.72 3.27
N ALA A 29 -67.39 6.28 4.33
CA ALA A 29 -66.95 6.53 5.70
C ALA A 29 -65.71 5.71 6.07
N VAL A 30 -65.60 4.45 5.62
CA VAL A 30 -64.46 3.59 5.99
C VAL A 30 -63.14 4.12 5.41
N PRO A 31 -63.03 4.51 4.12
CA PRO A 31 -61.83 5.13 3.59
C PRO A 31 -61.52 6.49 4.23
N CYS A 32 -62.54 7.33 4.51
CA CYS A 32 -62.31 8.61 5.19
C CYS A 32 -61.76 8.42 6.60
N VAL A 33 -62.26 7.45 7.37
CA VAL A 33 -61.74 7.14 8.70
C VAL A 33 -60.31 6.58 8.62
N LEU A 34 -60.02 5.71 7.65
CA LEU A 34 -58.67 5.21 7.41
C LEU A 34 -57.69 6.31 6.97
N CYS A 35 -58.12 7.24 6.11
CA CYS A 35 -57.34 8.41 5.75
C CYS A 35 -57.11 9.33 6.95
N CYS A 36 -58.12 9.57 7.79
CA CYS A 36 -57.94 10.36 9.02
C CYS A 36 -57.00 9.68 10.00
N LEU A 37 -57.07 8.35 10.17
CA LEU A 37 -56.14 7.58 10.99
C LEU A 37 -54.72 7.60 10.43
N LEU A 38 -54.56 7.51 9.10
CA LEU A 38 -53.27 7.65 8.43
C LEU A 38 -52.72 9.07 8.57
N CYS A 39 -53.53 10.11 8.43
CA CYS A 39 -53.13 11.49 8.66
C CYS A 39 -52.76 11.74 10.12
N LEU A 40 -53.48 11.16 11.08
CA LEU A 40 -53.12 11.19 12.50
C LEU A 40 -51.83 10.41 12.77
N TYR A 41 -51.59 9.27 12.12
CA TYR A 41 -50.34 8.52 12.22
C TYR A 41 -49.15 9.23 11.57
N PHE A 42 -49.37 9.88 10.42
CA PHE A 42 -48.37 10.71 9.75
C PHE A 42 -48.09 12.01 10.52
N ALA A 43 -49.10 12.60 11.16
CA ALA A 43 -48.92 13.72 12.08
C ALA A 43 -48.20 13.25 13.36
N TYR A 44 -48.56 12.10 13.92
CA TYR A 44 -47.85 11.52 15.07
C TYR A 44 -46.40 11.19 14.73
N SER A 45 -46.10 10.64 13.55
CA SER A 45 -44.72 10.38 13.11
C SER A 45 -43.93 11.61 12.67
N LYS A 46 -44.59 12.71 12.26
CA LYS A 46 -43.92 13.99 11.94
C LYS A 46 -43.82 14.96 13.12
N PHE A 47 -44.69 14.85 14.13
CA PHE A 47 -44.67 15.67 15.34
C PHE A 47 -44.12 14.94 16.58
N PHE A 48 -43.90 13.61 16.50
CA PHE A 48 -42.87 12.93 17.29
C PHE A 48 -41.59 12.90 16.46
N VAL A 49 -41.00 14.08 16.29
CA VAL A 49 -39.55 14.16 16.43
C VAL A 49 -39.29 13.57 17.81
N SER A 50 -38.46 12.53 17.89
CA SER A 50 -37.76 12.24 19.13
C SER A 50 -36.81 13.41 19.42
N GLU A 51 -37.38 14.55 19.80
CA GLU A 51 -36.76 15.49 20.73
C GLU A 51 -37.04 15.00 22.15
N GLU A 52 -37.00 13.67 22.34
CA GLU A 52 -36.03 13.18 23.28
C GLU A 52 -34.66 13.21 22.55
N GLN A 53 -33.97 14.35 22.48
CA GLN A 53 -33.01 14.60 23.55
C GLN A 53 -33.54 13.96 24.81
N ALA A 54 -33.25 12.66 24.95
CA ALA A 54 -33.04 12.13 26.27
C ALA A 54 -32.02 13.10 26.87
N VAL A 55 -32.52 14.10 27.59
CA VAL A 55 -32.01 14.36 28.91
C VAL A 55 -32.10 12.99 29.54
N ILE A 56 -31.06 12.20 29.32
CA ILE A 56 -30.69 11.11 30.19
C ILE A 56 -30.43 11.84 31.51
N ARG A 57 -31.51 12.18 32.21
CA ARG A 57 -31.56 11.98 33.65
C ARG A 57 -31.61 10.46 33.79
N THR A 58 -30.49 9.81 33.47
CA THR A 58 -29.93 8.99 34.51
C THR A 58 -29.91 9.92 35.70
N THR A 59 -30.82 9.72 36.66
CA THR A 59 -30.42 9.88 38.04
C THR A 59 -29.24 8.93 38.21
N VAL A 60 -28.08 9.37 37.72
CA VAL A 60 -26.82 8.95 38.28
C VAL A 60 -26.99 9.44 39.70
N GLY A 61 -26.96 8.50 40.65
CA GLY A 61 -26.89 8.88 42.06
C GLY A 61 -25.84 9.98 42.19
N ASP A 62 -26.08 10.97 43.06
CA ASP A 62 -25.29 12.20 43.18
C ASP A 62 -23.86 12.01 42.69
N PHE A 63 -23.58 12.53 41.50
CA PHE A 63 -22.27 12.40 40.86
C PHE A 63 -21.22 13.01 41.80
N ILE A 64 -20.43 12.12 42.41
CA ILE A 64 -19.42 12.46 43.39
C ILE A 64 -18.27 13.12 42.63
N TYR A 65 -17.65 14.12 43.24
CA TYR A 65 -16.38 14.72 42.81
C TYR A 65 -15.49 13.77 41.98
N GLY A 66 -15.32 14.03 40.67
CA GLY A 66 -14.36 13.30 39.82
C GLY A 66 -14.85 12.80 38.45
N ASP A 67 -16.12 12.95 38.07
CA ASP A 67 -16.58 12.38 36.78
C ASP A 67 -16.05 13.12 35.54
N VAL A 68 -15.70 12.32 34.53
CA VAL A 68 -15.31 12.79 33.20
C VAL A 68 -16.40 12.47 32.18
N VAL A 69 -16.89 13.49 31.49
CA VAL A 69 -17.77 13.34 30.32
C VAL A 69 -16.93 13.50 29.07
N ILE A 70 -16.92 12.48 28.21
CA ILE A 70 -16.15 12.49 26.95
C ILE A 70 -17.11 12.76 25.79
N ASN A 71 -16.81 13.78 25.00
CA ASN A 71 -17.48 14.05 23.73
C ASN A 71 -16.53 13.77 22.57
N ALA A 72 -17.05 13.16 21.51
CA ALA A 72 -16.31 12.95 20.26
C ALA A 72 -16.77 13.97 19.21
N TYR A 73 -15.82 14.51 18.46
CA TYR A 73 -16.08 15.28 17.26
C TYR A 73 -15.35 14.62 16.11
N ILE A 74 -16.01 14.29 15.00
CA ILE A 74 -15.39 13.71 13.81
C ILE A 74 -15.42 14.78 12.72
N ASP A 75 -14.24 15.15 12.21
CA ASP A 75 -14.07 16.20 11.19
C ASP A 75 -14.76 17.54 11.56
N GLY A 76 -14.80 17.83 12.86
CA GLY A 76 -15.40 19.05 13.42
C GLY A 76 -16.90 18.92 13.77
N GLU A 77 -17.56 17.83 13.40
CA GLU A 77 -18.97 17.57 13.73
C GLU A 77 -19.10 16.69 14.96
N TYR A 78 -20.07 16.98 15.82
CA TYR A 78 -20.32 16.15 17.00
C TYR A 78 -20.71 14.72 16.59
N SER A 79 -20.09 13.73 17.22
CA SER A 79 -20.40 12.32 17.03
C SER A 79 -20.86 11.69 18.33
N SER A 80 -21.92 10.87 18.26
CA SER A 80 -22.37 10.05 19.37
C SER A 80 -21.49 8.80 19.59
N THR A 81 -20.58 8.52 18.67
CA THR A 81 -19.62 7.41 18.75
C THR A 81 -18.19 7.90 18.60
N ILE A 82 -17.27 7.25 19.29
CA ILE A 82 -15.83 7.42 19.09
C ILE A 82 -15.41 6.47 17.96
N PRO A 83 -14.68 6.94 16.93
CA PRO A 83 -14.11 6.05 15.92
C PRO A 83 -13.25 4.97 16.57
N GLY A 84 -13.27 3.75 16.04
CA GLY A 84 -12.35 2.69 16.44
C GLY A 84 -10.90 2.99 16.05
N LYS A 85 -9.96 2.34 16.73
CA LYS A 85 -8.50 2.48 16.51
C LYS A 85 -8.08 2.31 15.04
N ASN A 86 -8.82 1.48 14.31
CA ASN A 86 -8.51 1.10 12.94
C ASN A 86 -9.47 1.74 11.92
N ASP A 87 -10.30 2.70 12.33
CA ASP A 87 -11.31 3.32 11.45
C ASP A 87 -10.74 4.43 10.56
N GLY A 88 -9.41 4.61 10.57
CA GLY A 88 -8.73 5.62 9.75
C GLY A 88 -8.87 7.04 10.28
N TYR A 89 -9.00 7.22 11.60
CA TYR A 89 -9.03 8.53 12.26
C TYR A 89 -7.81 8.72 13.16
N VAL A 90 -7.44 9.97 13.43
CA VAL A 90 -6.50 10.35 14.48
C VAL A 90 -7.10 11.45 15.34
N VAL A 91 -6.61 11.59 16.57
CA VAL A 91 -7.00 12.72 17.42
C VAL A 91 -6.21 13.96 17.05
N ASP A 92 -6.91 14.97 16.55
CA ASP A 92 -6.39 16.30 16.20
C ASP A 92 -6.12 17.14 17.46
N LYS A 93 -7.05 17.10 18.43
CA LYS A 93 -6.87 17.75 19.73
C LYS A 93 -7.78 17.17 20.80
N VAL A 94 -7.40 17.38 22.05
CA VAL A 94 -8.24 17.17 23.23
C VAL A 94 -8.35 18.49 23.98
N SER A 95 -9.57 18.84 24.39
CA SER A 95 -9.83 20.04 25.20
C SER A 95 -10.71 19.67 26.38
N CYS A 96 -10.22 19.89 27.60
CA CYS A 96 -10.94 19.61 28.83
C CYS A 96 -11.23 20.89 29.60
N ASP A 97 -12.39 20.94 30.26
CA ASP A 97 -12.80 22.05 31.11
C ASP A 97 -12.20 21.94 32.54
N ASN A 98 -12.42 22.96 33.37
CA ASN A 98 -12.07 22.98 34.80
C ASN A 98 -10.58 22.78 35.14
N GLY A 99 -9.70 23.12 34.20
CA GLY A 99 -8.25 23.03 34.40
C GLY A 99 -7.70 21.59 34.39
N ALA A 100 -8.53 20.62 34.02
CA ALA A 100 -8.09 19.26 33.78
C ALA A 100 -7.30 19.17 32.47
N VAL A 101 -6.39 18.21 32.38
CA VAL A 101 -5.61 17.94 31.18
C VAL A 101 -6.06 16.60 30.62
N GLY A 102 -6.32 16.56 29.32
CA GLY A 102 -6.67 15.35 28.59
C GLY A 102 -5.64 15.06 27.51
N GLU A 103 -5.18 13.83 27.43
CA GLU A 103 -4.21 13.34 26.45
C GLU A 103 -4.73 12.02 25.85
N TRP A 104 -4.70 11.90 24.53
CA TRP A 104 -5.15 10.67 23.87
C TRP A 104 -4.00 9.67 23.74
N ASN A 105 -4.19 8.47 24.30
CA ASN A 105 -3.27 7.36 24.15
C ASN A 105 -3.62 6.56 22.89
N ASN A 106 -2.75 6.60 21.88
CA ASN A 106 -2.95 5.90 20.61
C ASN A 106 -2.76 4.37 20.70
N ASN A 107 -2.00 3.87 21.68
CA ASN A 107 -1.76 2.43 21.87
C ASN A 107 -3.00 1.74 22.44
N ASP A 108 -3.56 2.33 23.49
CA ASP A 108 -4.76 1.80 24.16
C ASP A 108 -6.05 2.33 23.53
N TRP A 109 -5.94 3.30 22.62
CA TRP A 109 -7.04 3.99 21.96
C TRP A 109 -8.05 4.56 22.96
N GLY A 110 -7.54 5.36 23.90
CA GLY A 110 -8.32 5.88 25.01
C GLY A 110 -7.82 7.22 25.52
N LEU A 111 -8.68 7.91 26.26
CA LEU A 111 -8.36 9.21 26.84
C LEU A 111 -7.75 9.05 28.24
N LEU A 112 -6.53 9.53 28.42
CA LEU A 112 -5.93 9.75 29.73
C LEU A 112 -6.33 11.15 30.22
N THR A 113 -6.79 11.25 31.46
CA THR A 113 -7.12 12.55 32.09
C THR A 113 -6.39 12.71 33.41
N THR A 114 -5.93 13.93 33.69
CA THR A 114 -5.24 14.30 34.93
C THR A 114 -5.77 15.62 35.48
N ASN A 115 -5.43 15.93 36.74
CA ASN A 115 -5.87 17.14 37.46
C ASN A 115 -7.40 17.32 37.55
N LEU A 116 -8.13 16.21 37.71
CA LEU A 116 -9.57 16.21 37.92
C LEU A 116 -9.90 16.70 39.33
N THR A 117 -10.23 17.98 39.46
CA THR A 117 -10.61 18.60 40.74
C THR A 117 -12.12 18.75 40.88
N LYS A 118 -12.87 18.66 39.79
CA LYS A 118 -14.33 18.81 39.71
C LYS A 118 -14.83 17.96 38.54
N ARG A 119 -16.15 17.86 38.37
CA ARG A 119 -16.74 17.24 37.18
C ARG A 119 -16.21 17.92 35.92
N THR A 120 -15.60 17.16 35.02
CA THR A 120 -14.91 17.69 33.83
C THR A 120 -15.54 17.16 32.55
N LYS A 121 -15.66 18.03 31.55
CA LYS A 121 -15.98 17.63 30.19
C LYS A 121 -14.70 17.67 29.36
N CYS A 122 -14.43 16.62 28.61
CA CYS A 122 -13.32 16.54 27.66
C CYS A 122 -13.88 16.30 26.25
N ASN A 123 -13.60 17.23 25.34
CA ASN A 123 -13.92 17.12 23.92
C ASN A 123 -12.70 16.57 23.18
N VAL A 124 -12.86 15.41 22.55
CA VAL A 124 -11.84 14.75 21.72
C VAL A 124 -12.22 14.95 20.26
N TYR A 125 -11.33 15.54 19.48
CA TYR A 125 -11.55 15.85 18.08
C TYR A 125 -10.77 14.85 17.23
N PHE A 126 -11.50 14.04 16.48
CA PHE A 126 -11.00 13.10 15.51
C PHE A 126 -11.02 13.72 14.11
N LYS A 127 -9.97 13.46 13.34
CA LYS A 127 -9.89 13.85 11.93
C LYS A 127 -9.68 12.62 11.07
N LYS A 128 -10.43 12.50 9.98
CA LYS A 128 -10.27 11.41 9.04
C LYS A 128 -8.89 11.52 8.41
N LEU A 129 -8.10 10.48 8.62
CA LEU A 129 -6.76 10.43 8.13
C LEU A 129 -6.80 9.81 6.73
N VAL A 130 -6.65 10.66 5.73
CA VAL A 130 -6.59 10.28 4.31
C VAL A 130 -5.12 10.09 3.95
N SER A 131 -4.79 8.95 3.36
CA SER A 131 -3.46 8.71 2.78
C SER A 131 -3.02 9.88 1.88
N LYS A 132 -1.71 10.14 1.81
CA LYS A 132 -1.13 11.11 0.87
C LYS A 132 -1.06 10.63 -0.58
N VAL A 133 -1.45 9.39 -0.86
CA VAL A 133 -1.44 8.83 -2.23
C VAL A 133 -2.27 9.66 -3.23
N PRO A 134 -3.51 10.11 -2.95
CA PRO A 134 -4.25 10.99 -3.86
C PRO A 134 -3.55 12.33 -4.12
N ASP A 135 -2.93 12.93 -3.09
CA ASP A 135 -2.16 14.18 -3.22
C ASP A 135 -0.96 13.97 -4.16
N ILE A 136 -0.28 12.82 -4.07
CA ILE A 136 0.80 12.42 -4.99
C ILE A 136 0.26 12.29 -6.41
N ILE A 137 -0.80 11.49 -6.63
CA ILE A 137 -1.38 11.26 -7.95
C ILE A 137 -1.84 12.57 -8.61
N SER A 138 -2.30 13.55 -7.84
CA SER A 138 -2.71 14.85 -8.36
C SER A 138 -1.57 15.67 -9.00
N GLN A 139 -0.31 15.28 -8.77
CA GLN A 139 0.89 15.88 -9.36
C GLN A 139 1.24 15.32 -10.74
N LEU A 140 0.39 14.46 -11.31
CA LEU A 140 0.58 13.88 -12.65
C LEU A 140 0.93 14.97 -13.68
N ASP A 141 2.06 14.79 -14.37
CA ASP A 141 2.46 15.72 -15.43
C ASP A 141 1.50 15.64 -16.62
N THR A 142 1.04 16.81 -17.05
CA THR A 142 0.18 16.98 -18.23
C THR A 142 0.84 17.82 -19.32
N SER A 143 2.11 18.21 -19.12
CA SER A 143 2.86 19.06 -20.05
C SER A 143 3.41 18.31 -21.27
N GLY A 144 3.21 17.00 -21.33
CA GLY A 144 3.70 16.13 -22.41
C GLY A 144 5.19 15.83 -22.31
N LYS A 145 5.77 15.92 -21.12
CA LYS A 145 7.20 15.62 -20.88
C LYS A 145 7.44 14.17 -20.48
N CYS A 146 6.40 13.48 -20.01
CA CYS A 146 6.47 12.04 -19.78
C CYS A 146 6.72 11.24 -21.07
N PRO A 147 7.45 10.11 -20.98
CA PRO A 147 7.60 9.17 -22.08
C PRO A 147 6.25 8.72 -22.67
N THR A 148 6.25 8.40 -23.97
CA THR A 148 5.07 7.88 -24.65
C THR A 148 4.77 6.47 -24.15
N VAL A 149 3.49 6.22 -23.83
CA VAL A 149 2.99 4.88 -23.51
C VAL A 149 2.35 4.31 -24.78
N ASN A 150 2.76 3.10 -25.16
CA ASN A 150 2.22 2.37 -26.30
C ASN A 150 0.88 1.71 -25.95
N ASP A 151 0.17 1.21 -26.96
CA ASP A 151 -1.14 0.57 -26.79
C ASP A 151 -1.08 -0.71 -25.93
N ASP A 152 0.06 -1.39 -25.90
CA ASP A 152 0.31 -2.58 -25.07
C ASP A 152 0.71 -2.24 -23.62
N GLY A 153 0.76 -0.95 -23.27
CA GLY A 153 1.13 -0.46 -21.95
C GLY A 153 2.64 -0.31 -21.72
N SER A 154 3.48 -0.72 -22.67
CA SER A 154 4.92 -0.48 -22.62
C SER A 154 5.26 1.01 -22.80
N VAL A 155 6.42 1.43 -22.29
CA VAL A 155 6.80 2.84 -22.21
C VAL A 155 8.07 3.11 -23.00
N LYS A 156 7.96 3.98 -24.00
CA LYS A 156 9.07 4.33 -24.88
C LYS A 156 9.94 5.43 -24.31
N VAL A 157 11.03 5.03 -23.66
CA VAL A 157 12.06 5.96 -23.18
C VAL A 157 13.05 6.23 -24.32
N THR A 158 13.27 7.50 -24.66
CA THR A 158 14.16 7.89 -25.79
C THR A 158 15.35 8.74 -25.36
N ARG A 159 15.31 9.29 -24.14
CA ARG A 159 16.38 10.12 -23.57
C ARG A 159 16.30 10.10 -22.06
N VAL A 160 17.39 10.52 -21.44
CA VAL A 160 17.47 10.80 -20.00
C VAL A 160 16.74 12.11 -19.64
N GLU A 161 16.20 12.20 -18.42
CA GLU A 161 15.73 13.45 -17.80
C GLU A 161 16.66 13.82 -16.63
N THR A 162 17.42 14.91 -16.79
CA THR A 162 18.48 15.32 -15.85
C THR A 162 18.13 16.58 -15.07
N THR A 163 17.04 17.26 -15.40
CA THR A 163 16.81 18.64 -14.93
C THR A 163 15.59 18.71 -14.02
N ASN A 164 14.46 18.18 -14.47
CA ASN A 164 13.18 18.29 -13.79
C ASN A 164 12.72 16.94 -13.23
N GLY A 165 11.83 17.00 -12.24
CA GLY A 165 11.11 15.85 -11.72
C GLY A 165 9.68 15.82 -12.25
N TYR A 166 9.20 14.64 -12.62
CA TYR A 166 7.83 14.42 -13.10
C TYR A 166 7.20 13.22 -12.41
N LEU A 167 5.87 13.25 -12.27
CA LEU A 167 5.08 12.06 -12.05
C LEU A 167 4.43 11.68 -13.38
N CYS A 168 4.70 10.47 -13.84
CA CYS A 168 4.22 9.94 -15.11
C CYS A 168 3.29 8.76 -14.88
N LYS A 169 2.49 8.41 -15.88
CA LYS A 169 1.50 7.32 -15.81
C LYS A 169 1.85 6.22 -16.81
N ALA A 170 1.72 4.97 -16.40
CA ALA A 170 1.79 3.78 -17.26
C ALA A 170 0.94 2.65 -16.65
N LYS A 171 0.79 1.54 -17.37
CA LYS A 171 0.09 0.36 -16.84
C LYS A 171 1.06 -0.55 -16.09
N ASP A 172 0.62 -1.09 -14.96
CA ASP A 172 1.23 -2.24 -14.30
C ASP A 172 0.26 -3.42 -14.27
N ALA A 173 0.61 -4.50 -13.57
CA ALA A 173 -0.22 -5.70 -13.46
C ALA A 173 -1.58 -5.45 -12.77
N TYR A 174 -1.71 -4.37 -12.00
CA TYR A 174 -2.89 -4.06 -11.18
C TYR A 174 -3.72 -2.90 -11.73
N GLY A 175 -3.22 -2.16 -12.72
CA GLY A 175 -3.95 -1.09 -13.38
C GLY A 175 -3.09 0.12 -13.72
N ASP A 176 -3.63 1.31 -13.44
CA ASP A 176 -2.93 2.57 -13.68
C ASP A 176 -1.88 2.84 -12.59
N SER A 177 -0.61 2.76 -12.94
CA SER A 177 0.52 3.07 -12.06
C SER A 177 1.09 4.45 -12.36
N TYR A 178 1.60 5.12 -11.32
CA TYR A 178 2.13 6.47 -11.36
C TYR A 178 3.59 6.47 -10.89
N TYR A 179 4.53 6.59 -11.82
CA TYR A 179 5.97 6.47 -11.53
C TYR A 179 6.68 7.82 -11.59
N TYR A 180 7.67 7.99 -10.71
CA TYR A 180 8.50 9.18 -10.69
C TYR A 180 9.60 9.11 -11.75
N ARG A 181 9.94 10.27 -12.34
CA ARG A 181 10.98 10.40 -13.37
C ARG A 181 11.82 11.65 -13.17
N GLY A 182 13.14 11.51 -13.31
CA GLY A 182 14.10 12.60 -13.30
C GLY A 182 14.47 13.12 -11.91
N ASN A 183 14.75 14.41 -11.82
CA ASN A 183 15.23 15.09 -10.62
C ASN A 183 14.07 15.42 -9.65
N VAL A 184 13.51 14.38 -9.04
CA VAL A 184 12.36 14.49 -8.12
C VAL A 184 12.82 14.80 -6.70
N THR A 185 12.23 15.81 -6.06
CA THR A 185 12.64 16.29 -4.72
C THR A 185 11.58 16.08 -3.63
N ASN A 186 10.40 15.55 -3.98
CA ASN A 186 9.25 15.38 -3.09
C ASN A 186 8.75 13.93 -3.02
N ASN A 187 9.66 12.96 -3.11
CA ASN A 187 9.36 11.52 -3.06
C ASN A 187 10.07 10.78 -1.92
N TYR A 188 10.39 11.46 -0.82
CA TYR A 188 11.04 10.87 0.34
C TYR A 188 10.01 10.28 1.30
N VAL A 189 10.31 9.09 1.84
CA VAL A 189 9.51 8.43 2.88
C VAL A 189 10.42 8.09 4.06
N LYS A 190 9.95 8.31 5.29
CA LYS A 190 10.56 7.83 6.52
C LYS A 190 9.70 6.72 7.09
N PHE A 191 10.21 5.49 7.06
CA PHE A 191 9.50 4.28 7.50
C PHE A 191 10.49 3.31 8.15
N ALA A 192 10.10 2.72 9.28
CA ALA A 192 10.95 1.81 10.07
C ALA A 192 12.33 2.39 10.44
N ASP A 193 12.36 3.68 10.82
CA ASP A 193 13.58 4.44 11.13
C ASP A 193 14.61 4.47 9.99
N LYS A 194 14.14 4.35 8.74
CA LYS A 194 14.93 4.40 7.52
C LYS A 194 14.31 5.36 6.52
N TYR A 195 15.15 5.85 5.62
CA TYR A 195 14.75 6.69 4.51
C TYR A 195 14.60 5.86 3.24
N TRP A 196 13.60 6.23 2.46
CA TRP A 196 13.22 5.55 1.23
C TRP A 196 12.86 6.57 0.16
N ARG A 197 12.94 6.17 -1.11
CA ARG A 197 12.39 6.93 -2.23
C ARG A 197 11.20 6.21 -2.82
N ILE A 198 10.11 6.92 -3.06
CA ILE A 198 8.99 6.40 -3.84
C ILE A 198 9.45 6.26 -5.29
N VAL A 199 9.34 5.04 -5.80
CA VAL A 199 9.57 4.71 -7.21
C VAL A 199 8.27 4.93 -7.98
N ARG A 200 7.17 4.38 -7.48
CA ARG A 200 5.84 4.52 -8.07
C ARG A 200 4.71 4.26 -7.09
N ILE A 201 3.52 4.74 -7.42
CA ILE A 201 2.25 4.25 -6.89
C ILE A 201 1.78 3.14 -7.83
N ASN A 202 1.55 1.94 -7.31
CA ASN A 202 1.08 0.79 -8.08
C ASN A 202 -0.41 0.94 -8.43
N GLY A 203 -0.90 0.13 -9.39
CA GLY A 203 -2.30 0.16 -9.85
C GLY A 203 -3.32 -0.16 -8.76
N ASP A 204 -2.93 -0.90 -7.73
CA ASP A 204 -3.74 -1.21 -6.54
C ASP A 204 -3.66 -0.10 -5.46
N GLY A 205 -2.93 0.99 -5.72
CA GLY A 205 -2.74 2.11 -4.81
C GLY A 205 -1.59 1.96 -3.81
N THR A 206 -0.94 0.79 -3.74
CA THR A 206 0.22 0.58 -2.87
C THR A 206 1.43 1.40 -3.33
N VAL A 207 2.32 1.73 -2.41
CA VAL A 207 3.42 2.67 -2.63
C VAL A 207 4.74 1.90 -2.73
N ARG A 208 5.27 1.76 -3.94
CA ARG A 208 6.55 1.07 -4.16
C ARG A 208 7.70 1.99 -3.82
N VAL A 209 8.52 1.57 -2.85
CA VAL A 209 9.63 2.35 -2.31
C VAL A 209 10.93 1.56 -2.36
N ILE A 210 12.04 2.24 -2.64
CA ILE A 210 13.39 1.68 -2.57
C ILE A 210 14.15 2.29 -1.39
N TYR A 211 14.93 1.45 -0.71
CA TYR A 211 15.79 1.87 0.40
C TYR A 211 16.75 2.98 -0.02
N ASP A 212 16.87 4.00 0.82
CA ASP A 212 17.65 5.21 0.54
C ASP A 212 18.49 5.70 1.73
N GLY A 213 18.60 4.87 2.77
CA GLY A 213 19.59 5.04 3.82
C GLY A 213 19.07 5.35 5.20
N THR A 214 20.00 5.77 6.05
CA THR A 214 19.74 6.13 7.45
C THR A 214 19.55 7.63 7.65
N SER A 215 19.93 8.42 6.65
CA SER A 215 19.61 9.84 6.50
C SER A 215 18.89 10.12 5.17
N ALA A 216 18.30 11.31 5.04
CA ALA A 216 17.82 11.81 3.75
C ALA A 216 19.00 12.40 2.97
N HIS A 217 19.13 12.04 1.70
CA HIS A 217 20.20 12.51 0.81
C HIS A 217 19.63 13.33 -0.33
N ALA A 218 20.27 14.43 -0.69
CA ALA A 218 19.88 15.20 -1.85
C ALA A 218 20.14 14.42 -3.15
N ASN A 219 19.42 14.76 -4.23
CA ASN A 219 19.75 14.21 -5.53
C ASN A 219 21.16 14.67 -5.95
N GLY A 220 21.94 13.77 -6.57
CA GLY A 220 23.34 14.02 -6.89
C GLY A 220 24.33 13.73 -5.76
N GLU A 221 23.85 13.44 -4.55
CA GLU A 221 24.69 13.08 -3.41
C GLU A 221 25.06 11.60 -3.44
N ALA A 222 26.35 11.31 -3.31
CA ALA A 222 26.86 9.95 -3.13
C ALA A 222 26.95 9.62 -1.63
N SER A 223 26.43 8.48 -1.21
CA SER A 223 26.57 8.00 0.17
C SER A 223 26.53 6.48 0.26
N GLU A 224 27.35 5.92 1.16
CA GLU A 224 27.44 4.48 1.41
C GLU A 224 26.24 3.93 2.17
N ASP A 225 25.55 4.74 2.98
CA ASP A 225 24.43 4.27 3.80
C ASP A 225 23.14 4.07 2.99
N ARG A 226 23.11 4.47 1.71
CA ARG A 226 21.96 4.31 0.78
C ARG A 226 21.76 2.88 0.28
N GLN A 227 22.55 1.93 0.80
CA GLN A 227 22.40 0.49 0.64
C GLN A 227 22.53 -0.22 1.99
N ILE A 228 21.94 -1.40 2.13
CA ILE A 228 21.95 -2.15 3.40
C ILE A 228 23.24 -2.94 3.63
N GLY A 229 24.18 -2.83 2.68
CA GLY A 229 25.42 -3.58 2.57
C GLY A 229 25.57 -4.16 1.16
N ASN A 230 26.57 -5.03 0.98
CA ASN A 230 26.96 -5.54 -0.32
C ASN A 230 26.76 -7.06 -0.36
N SER A 231 26.32 -7.57 -1.50
CA SER A 231 26.14 -9.01 -1.74
C SER A 231 26.47 -9.33 -3.19
N VAL A 232 26.91 -10.56 -3.45
CA VAL A 232 26.80 -11.15 -4.80
C VAL A 232 25.33 -11.39 -5.11
N PHE A 233 24.98 -11.48 -6.40
CA PHE A 233 23.61 -11.81 -6.79
C PHE A 233 23.34 -13.29 -6.51
N ASN A 234 24.23 -14.17 -6.98
CA ASN A 234 24.22 -15.60 -6.72
C ASN A 234 25.65 -16.15 -6.56
N ASP A 235 25.82 -17.32 -5.96
CA ASP A 235 27.14 -17.92 -5.69
C ASP A 235 27.77 -18.55 -6.94
N ASP A 236 26.94 -19.09 -7.83
CA ASP A 236 27.38 -19.63 -9.11
C ASP A 236 27.43 -18.53 -10.17
N ARG A 237 28.49 -18.58 -10.96
CA ARG A 237 28.84 -17.61 -11.99
C ARG A 237 28.54 -18.07 -13.39
N ASP A 238 28.37 -19.37 -13.57
CA ASP A 238 28.31 -20.00 -14.88
C ASP A 238 27.07 -20.93 -14.88
N ASP A 239 25.86 -20.35 -14.88
CA ASP A 239 24.61 -21.09 -15.12
C ASP A 239 23.47 -20.12 -15.47
N ASN A 240 22.52 -20.56 -16.29
CA ASN A 240 21.25 -19.86 -16.49
C ASN A 240 20.39 -19.77 -15.23
N ALA A 241 20.45 -20.75 -14.33
CA ALA A 241 19.80 -20.71 -13.02
C ALA A 241 20.21 -19.47 -12.22
N SER A 242 21.50 -19.09 -12.33
CA SER A 242 22.14 -18.09 -11.49
C SER A 242 21.73 -16.65 -11.77
N VAL A 243 20.95 -16.40 -12.84
CA VAL A 243 20.41 -15.07 -13.14
C VAL A 243 19.09 -14.77 -12.42
N GLY A 244 18.54 -15.76 -11.70
CA GLY A 244 17.26 -15.66 -11.02
C GLY A 244 17.35 -15.10 -9.59
N TYR A 245 16.39 -14.27 -9.19
CA TYR A 245 16.17 -13.90 -7.77
C TYR A 245 15.83 -15.14 -6.92
N MET A 246 15.11 -16.08 -7.54
CA MET A 246 14.99 -17.47 -7.12
C MET A 246 15.28 -18.37 -8.34
N TYR A 247 15.68 -19.61 -8.09
CA TYR A 247 16.05 -20.56 -9.14
C TYR A 247 15.65 -21.99 -8.79
N GLY A 248 15.75 -22.88 -9.78
CA GLY A 248 15.38 -24.28 -9.69
C GLY A 248 16.58 -25.20 -9.57
N LEU A 249 16.70 -26.11 -10.54
CA LEU A 249 17.83 -27.04 -10.62
C LEU A 249 19.17 -26.29 -10.73
N THR A 250 20.16 -26.81 -10.03
CA THR A 250 21.58 -26.43 -10.23
C THR A 250 22.17 -27.20 -11.39
N ARG A 251 23.33 -26.74 -11.87
CA ARG A 251 24.08 -27.45 -12.90
C ARG A 251 24.32 -28.92 -12.59
N GLU A 252 24.74 -29.21 -11.35
CA GLU A 252 25.03 -30.59 -10.93
C GLU A 252 23.81 -31.49 -11.06
N GLU A 253 22.62 -30.95 -10.79
CA GLU A 253 21.37 -31.68 -10.91
C GLU A 253 20.89 -31.78 -12.36
N GLU A 254 21.08 -30.74 -13.18
CA GLU A 254 20.79 -30.81 -14.61
C GLU A 254 21.58 -31.92 -15.30
N ILE A 255 22.86 -32.10 -14.95
CA ILE A 255 23.71 -33.17 -15.54
C ILE A 255 23.16 -34.55 -15.18
N ASN A 256 22.66 -34.71 -13.95
CA ASN A 256 22.07 -35.96 -13.47
C ASN A 256 20.64 -36.16 -13.99
N TYR A 257 19.95 -35.08 -14.37
CA TYR A 257 18.61 -35.08 -14.91
C TYR A 257 18.64 -35.01 -16.45
N THR A 258 18.75 -36.17 -17.10
CA THR A 258 18.77 -36.27 -18.56
C THR A 258 17.52 -35.62 -19.19
N GLY A 259 17.66 -34.40 -19.71
CA GLY A 259 16.57 -33.66 -20.33
C GLY A 259 16.03 -32.46 -19.54
N ALA A 260 16.81 -31.87 -18.62
CA ALA A 260 16.43 -30.63 -17.94
C ALA A 260 15.92 -29.56 -18.92
N THR A 261 14.79 -28.94 -18.55
CA THR A 261 14.12 -27.92 -19.34
C THR A 261 14.22 -26.56 -18.66
N TYR A 262 13.90 -25.51 -19.41
CA TYR A 262 13.77 -24.15 -18.89
C TYR A 262 12.89 -24.06 -17.63
N VAL A 263 11.78 -24.81 -17.60
CA VAL A 263 10.83 -24.81 -16.48
C VAL A 263 11.48 -25.41 -15.23
N ASP A 264 12.30 -26.45 -15.37
CA ASP A 264 12.99 -27.09 -14.24
C ASP A 264 14.02 -26.14 -13.62
N VAL A 265 14.80 -25.45 -14.47
CA VAL A 265 15.83 -24.48 -14.08
C VAL A 265 15.23 -23.22 -13.42
N GLN A 266 14.00 -22.86 -13.79
CA GLN A 266 13.32 -21.69 -13.25
C GLN A 266 12.21 -22.02 -12.25
N SER A 267 12.15 -23.23 -11.72
CA SER A 267 11.08 -23.67 -10.79
C SER A 267 11.00 -22.90 -9.46
N ASN A 268 11.94 -21.98 -9.17
CA ASN A 268 11.94 -21.07 -8.02
C ASN A 268 11.85 -21.78 -6.65
N ILE A 269 12.43 -22.97 -6.56
CA ILE A 269 12.47 -23.74 -5.31
C ILE A 269 13.67 -23.37 -4.41
N ARG A 270 14.55 -22.49 -4.88
CA ARG A 270 15.75 -22.04 -4.18
C ARG A 270 15.94 -20.54 -4.23
N ASP A 271 16.48 -20.01 -3.16
CA ASP A 271 16.79 -18.60 -3.02
C ASP A 271 18.19 -18.30 -3.54
N SER A 272 18.31 -17.23 -4.33
CA SER A 272 19.61 -16.62 -4.62
C SER A 272 20.26 -16.08 -3.34
N VAL A 273 21.57 -15.86 -3.38
CA VAL A 273 22.33 -15.27 -2.27
C VAL A 273 21.79 -13.89 -1.91
N ILE A 274 21.48 -13.07 -2.92
CA ILE A 274 20.93 -11.73 -2.68
C ILE A 274 19.54 -11.77 -2.05
N LYS A 275 18.68 -12.73 -2.43
CA LYS A 275 17.37 -12.91 -1.79
C LYS A 275 17.54 -13.26 -0.32
N GLN A 276 18.40 -14.23 0.02
CA GLN A 276 18.67 -14.58 1.43
C GLN A 276 19.17 -13.37 2.23
N TYR A 277 20.01 -12.54 1.63
CA TYR A 277 20.52 -11.31 2.23
C TYR A 277 19.40 -10.29 2.52
N VAL A 278 18.51 -10.06 1.54
CA VAL A 278 17.36 -9.16 1.66
C VAL A 278 16.34 -9.69 2.66
N ASP A 279 16.04 -10.99 2.66
CA ASP A 279 15.09 -11.63 3.57
C ASP A 279 15.58 -11.55 5.03
N SER A 280 16.87 -11.79 5.26
CA SER A 280 17.48 -11.66 6.59
C SER A 280 17.35 -10.22 7.11
N TRP A 281 17.62 -9.24 6.24
CA TRP A 281 17.45 -7.83 6.59
C TRP A 281 15.98 -7.49 6.89
N TYR A 282 15.04 -7.94 6.05
CA TYR A 282 13.61 -7.70 6.21
C TYR A 282 13.09 -8.27 7.53
N ASN A 283 13.41 -9.54 7.81
CA ASN A 283 13.00 -10.20 9.04
C ASN A 283 13.50 -9.43 10.28
N LYS A 284 14.76 -8.98 10.26
CA LYS A 284 15.36 -8.25 11.39
C LYS A 284 14.83 -6.82 11.56
N LYS A 285 14.57 -6.11 10.46
CA LYS A 285 14.31 -4.66 10.48
C LYS A 285 12.83 -4.29 10.34
N ILE A 286 12.04 -5.15 9.72
CA ILE A 286 10.61 -4.91 9.46
C ILE A 286 9.75 -5.82 10.33
N VAL A 287 9.96 -7.14 10.28
CA VAL A 287 9.15 -8.10 11.08
C VAL A 287 9.48 -7.97 12.56
N GLY A 288 10.76 -8.06 12.94
CA GLY A 288 11.20 -7.98 14.34
C GLY A 288 10.97 -6.62 15.02
N LYS A 289 10.34 -5.66 14.33
CA LYS A 289 9.95 -4.34 14.83
C LYS A 289 8.47 -4.01 14.56
N ASP A 290 7.63 -5.00 14.24
CA ASP A 290 6.18 -4.86 14.03
C ASP A 290 5.74 -3.89 12.91
N TYR A 291 6.59 -3.68 11.91
CA TYR A 291 6.28 -2.85 10.73
C TYR A 291 5.62 -3.64 9.58
N ALA A 292 5.64 -4.97 9.63
CA ALA A 292 5.12 -5.85 8.57
C ALA A 292 3.63 -5.59 8.24
N GLN A 293 2.85 -5.14 9.23
CA GLN A 293 1.43 -4.80 9.06
C GLN A 293 1.17 -3.66 8.06
N TYR A 294 2.17 -2.82 7.79
CA TYR A 294 2.10 -1.70 6.84
C TYR A 294 2.70 -2.03 5.47
N ILE A 295 3.17 -3.27 5.28
CA ILE A 295 3.67 -3.75 3.99
C ILE A 295 2.54 -4.47 3.27
N ALA A 296 2.42 -4.19 1.97
CA ALA A 296 1.50 -4.86 1.07
C ALA A 296 2.24 -5.96 0.30
N ASP A 297 1.54 -7.07 0.03
CA ASP A 297 1.98 -8.03 -0.99
C ASP A 297 1.69 -7.43 -2.37
N ASN A 298 2.71 -7.32 -3.20
CA ASN A 298 2.61 -6.82 -4.57
C ASN A 298 3.82 -7.32 -5.37
N LEU A 299 3.62 -7.51 -6.67
CA LEU A 299 4.54 -8.17 -7.59
C LEU A 299 5.96 -7.56 -7.65
N PHE A 300 6.97 -8.44 -7.64
CA PHE A 300 8.35 -8.16 -8.04
C PHE A 300 8.71 -8.98 -9.29
N CYS A 301 9.16 -8.31 -10.36
CA CYS A 301 9.43 -8.99 -11.63
C CYS A 301 10.93 -9.27 -11.81
N ASN A 302 11.27 -10.53 -12.09
CA ASN A 302 12.62 -10.91 -12.51
C ASN A 302 12.78 -10.90 -14.04
N ASP A 303 11.70 -11.14 -14.81
CA ASP A 303 11.64 -11.08 -16.29
C ASP A 303 12.76 -11.87 -16.99
N ARG A 304 12.84 -13.20 -16.77
CA ARG A 304 13.80 -14.08 -17.44
C ARG A 304 13.33 -14.52 -18.83
N ARG A 305 12.64 -13.62 -19.53
CA ARG A 305 12.13 -13.87 -20.88
C ARG A 305 13.28 -14.02 -21.86
N ILE A 306 13.31 -15.15 -22.53
CA ILE A 306 14.36 -15.51 -23.49
C ILE A 306 14.18 -14.74 -24.80
N LEU A 307 15.25 -14.09 -25.25
CA LEU A 307 15.37 -13.58 -26.62
C LEU A 307 16.03 -14.60 -27.55
N PHE A 308 17.05 -15.32 -27.07
CA PHE A 308 17.68 -16.45 -27.76
C PHE A 308 18.30 -17.41 -26.75
N GLY A 309 18.58 -18.64 -27.17
CA GLY A 309 19.11 -19.70 -26.30
C GLY A 309 18.00 -20.54 -25.68
N THR A 310 18.32 -21.29 -24.64
CA THR A 310 17.39 -22.24 -24.00
C THR A 310 17.14 -21.96 -22.52
N GLY A 311 17.97 -21.14 -21.88
CA GLY A 311 17.89 -20.86 -20.45
C GLY A 311 18.21 -22.08 -19.57
N VAL A 312 19.08 -22.99 -20.04
CA VAL A 312 19.46 -24.22 -19.32
C VAL A 312 20.99 -24.35 -19.28
N GLY A 313 21.54 -24.60 -18.10
CA GLY A 313 22.97 -24.81 -17.87
C GLY A 313 23.85 -23.74 -18.51
N TYR A 314 24.87 -24.17 -19.26
CA TYR A 314 25.83 -23.28 -19.92
C TYR A 314 25.39 -22.79 -21.31
N VAL A 315 24.15 -23.07 -21.75
CA VAL A 315 23.72 -22.61 -23.07
C VAL A 315 23.59 -21.09 -23.04
N SER A 316 24.41 -20.43 -23.87
CA SER A 316 24.36 -18.99 -24.11
C SER A 316 22.93 -18.53 -24.38
N THR A 317 22.40 -17.74 -23.46
CA THR A 317 21.00 -17.31 -23.45
C THR A 317 20.94 -15.82 -23.16
N GLY A 318 20.40 -15.05 -24.10
CA GLY A 318 20.10 -13.63 -23.89
C GLY A 318 18.70 -13.47 -23.36
N TYR A 319 18.56 -12.69 -22.30
CA TYR A 319 17.26 -12.30 -21.76
C TYR A 319 16.81 -10.98 -22.34
N ARG A 320 15.60 -10.51 -21.98
CA ARG A 320 15.01 -9.28 -22.55
C ARG A 320 15.98 -8.09 -22.57
N TRP A 321 16.77 -7.90 -21.51
CA TRP A 321 17.73 -6.80 -21.42
C TRP A 321 19.03 -6.99 -22.22
N TYR A 322 19.16 -8.07 -23.00
CA TYR A 322 20.36 -8.36 -23.81
C TYR A 322 20.61 -7.33 -24.92
N ASN A 323 19.57 -6.83 -25.58
CA ASN A 323 19.71 -5.88 -26.70
C ASN A 323 19.91 -4.41 -26.22
N PHE A 324 20.78 -4.19 -25.23
CA PHE A 324 20.91 -2.96 -24.40
C PHE A 324 21.05 -1.64 -25.19
N ASP A 325 21.44 -1.74 -26.46
CA ASP A 325 21.80 -0.64 -27.35
C ASP A 325 20.59 0.07 -28.02
N GLY A 326 19.35 -0.20 -27.60
CA GLY A 326 18.17 0.62 -27.94
C GLY A 326 17.72 0.60 -29.41
N ASN A 327 18.24 -0.33 -30.22
CA ASN A 327 17.91 -0.46 -31.65
C ASN A 327 16.75 -1.44 -31.95
N SER A 328 16.08 -1.98 -30.92
CA SER A 328 14.93 -2.88 -31.08
C SER A 328 13.65 -2.24 -30.54
N SER A 329 12.51 -2.55 -31.16
CA SER A 329 11.17 -2.28 -30.60
C SER A 329 10.89 -3.03 -29.29
N ASP A 330 11.70 -4.03 -28.94
CA ASP A 330 11.59 -4.79 -27.69
C ASP A 330 12.14 -4.04 -26.46
N TYR A 331 12.66 -2.82 -26.64
CA TYR A 331 13.28 -2.00 -25.59
C TYR A 331 12.32 -1.08 -24.86
N ASP A 332 11.03 -1.17 -25.11
CA ASP A 332 10.06 -0.38 -24.36
C ASP A 332 9.94 -0.92 -22.93
N MET A 333 9.90 0.00 -21.97
CA MET A 333 9.95 -0.33 -20.53
C MET A 333 8.62 -0.88 -20.06
N LEU A 334 8.67 -1.89 -19.19
CA LEU A 334 7.48 -2.59 -18.68
C LEU A 334 7.42 -2.48 -17.16
N LEU A 335 6.24 -2.11 -16.64
CA LEU A 335 5.89 -2.24 -15.23
C LEU A 335 5.06 -3.50 -14.95
N THR A 336 4.74 -4.26 -15.98
CA THR A 336 4.11 -5.58 -15.91
C THR A 336 5.16 -6.68 -15.93
N CYS A 337 4.75 -7.89 -15.54
CA CYS A 337 5.60 -9.08 -15.65
C CYS A 337 4.90 -10.10 -16.55
N SER A 338 5.46 -10.36 -17.73
CA SER A 338 4.79 -11.21 -18.73
C SER A 338 4.76 -12.69 -18.35
N GLN A 339 5.73 -13.15 -17.57
CA GLN A 339 5.84 -14.54 -17.14
C GLN A 339 5.41 -14.64 -15.68
N GLN A 340 4.30 -15.35 -15.43
CA GLN A 340 3.78 -15.54 -14.08
C GLN A 340 4.83 -16.17 -13.16
N ASN A 341 5.63 -17.11 -13.66
CA ASN A 341 6.71 -17.73 -12.89
C ASN A 341 7.79 -16.73 -12.41
N ASP A 342 7.96 -15.59 -13.08
CA ASP A 342 8.88 -14.51 -12.66
C ASP A 342 8.19 -13.36 -11.93
N ALA A 343 6.88 -13.44 -11.74
CA ALA A 343 6.05 -12.47 -11.03
C ALA A 343 6.00 -12.82 -9.54
N PHE A 344 7.06 -12.50 -8.81
CA PHE A 344 7.22 -12.88 -7.42
C PHE A 344 6.28 -12.14 -6.47
N THR A 345 5.51 -12.89 -5.69
CA THR A 345 4.55 -12.44 -4.66
C THR A 345 4.55 -13.42 -3.50
N VAL A 346 3.92 -13.05 -2.38
CA VAL A 346 3.77 -13.95 -1.21
C VAL A 346 2.50 -14.79 -1.31
N ALA A 347 1.37 -14.17 -1.60
CA ALA A 347 0.06 -14.80 -1.59
C ALA A 347 -0.76 -14.55 -2.87
N ASP A 348 -0.49 -13.45 -3.60
CA ASP A 348 -1.14 -13.18 -4.88
C ASP A 348 -0.69 -14.17 -5.96
N ILE A 349 -1.55 -15.14 -6.28
CA ILE A 349 -1.35 -16.10 -7.36
C ILE A 349 -2.17 -15.77 -8.61
N GLU A 350 -2.91 -14.67 -8.61
CA GLU A 350 -3.67 -14.20 -9.78
C GLU A 350 -2.74 -13.45 -10.73
N ASN A 351 -1.98 -12.49 -10.20
CA ASN A 351 -0.98 -11.74 -10.96
C ASN A 351 0.44 -12.26 -10.72
N GLY A 352 0.67 -12.95 -9.60
CA GLY A 352 1.98 -13.46 -9.20
C GLY A 352 2.10 -14.98 -9.10
N ASN A 353 3.19 -15.45 -8.48
CA ASN A 353 3.53 -16.86 -8.32
C ASN A 353 3.46 -17.39 -6.86
N GLY A 354 3.28 -16.52 -5.86
CA GLY A 354 3.20 -16.91 -4.45
C GLY A 354 4.47 -17.56 -3.88
N ALA A 355 5.64 -17.37 -4.52
CA ALA A 355 6.87 -18.05 -4.13
C ALA A 355 7.67 -17.33 -3.02
N LEU A 356 7.39 -16.06 -2.74
CA LEU A 356 8.14 -15.29 -1.76
C LEU A 356 7.75 -15.65 -0.33
N THR A 357 8.74 -15.71 0.56
CA THR A 357 8.54 -15.80 2.01
C THR A 357 8.14 -14.44 2.59
N TYR A 358 8.74 -13.35 2.11
CA TYR A 358 8.48 -11.99 2.56
C TYR A 358 8.18 -11.08 1.36
N PRO A 359 7.31 -10.05 1.51
CA PRO A 359 6.94 -9.13 0.43
C PRO A 359 8.04 -8.06 0.22
N VAL A 360 9.24 -8.52 -0.15
CA VAL A 360 10.43 -7.69 -0.39
C VAL A 360 11.19 -8.23 -1.60
N GLY A 361 11.73 -7.32 -2.39
CA GLY A 361 12.53 -7.65 -3.56
C GLY A 361 13.54 -6.57 -3.92
N LEU A 362 13.92 -6.54 -5.18
CA LEU A 362 14.81 -5.53 -5.75
C LEU A 362 14.07 -4.69 -6.80
N ILE A 363 14.66 -3.55 -7.14
CA ILE A 363 14.17 -2.69 -8.23
C ILE A 363 14.44 -3.37 -9.57
N THR A 364 13.55 -3.20 -10.55
CA THR A 364 13.82 -3.70 -11.91
C THR A 364 14.66 -2.69 -12.71
N ALA A 365 15.36 -3.14 -13.75
CA ALA A 365 16.04 -2.24 -14.66
C ALA A 365 15.04 -1.31 -15.39
N ASP A 366 13.81 -1.78 -15.66
CA ASP A 366 12.74 -0.96 -16.23
C ASP A 366 12.39 0.24 -15.35
N GLU A 367 12.22 0.01 -14.05
CA GLU A 367 11.93 1.06 -13.08
C GLU A 367 13.06 2.10 -13.02
N VAL A 368 14.32 1.65 -13.11
CA VAL A 368 15.48 2.55 -13.15
C VAL A 368 15.52 3.37 -14.45
N ALA A 369 15.28 2.76 -15.60
CA ALA A 369 15.28 3.45 -16.89
C ALA A 369 14.14 4.47 -16.99
N LEU A 370 12.95 4.13 -16.49
CA LEU A 370 11.83 5.04 -16.34
C LEU A 370 12.16 6.23 -15.44
N ALA A 371 12.85 5.98 -14.32
CA ALA A 371 13.31 7.02 -13.41
C ALA A 371 14.39 7.93 -14.03
N GLY A 372 15.15 7.45 -15.02
CA GLY A 372 16.14 8.23 -15.75
C GLY A 372 17.58 7.71 -15.69
N GLY A 373 17.81 6.45 -15.31
CA GLY A 373 19.14 5.81 -15.31
C GLY A 373 19.55 5.20 -16.66
N TRP A 374 18.94 5.63 -17.77
CA TRP A 374 19.22 5.15 -19.12
C TRP A 374 18.97 6.26 -20.16
N SER A 375 19.73 6.37 -21.27
CA SER A 375 20.83 5.50 -21.76
C SER A 375 22.23 6.08 -21.50
N THR A 376 22.34 7.14 -20.70
CA THR A 376 23.61 7.78 -20.34
C THR A 376 23.68 8.02 -18.83
N GLY A 377 24.90 8.23 -18.30
CA GLY A 377 25.12 8.56 -16.90
C GLY A 377 24.27 9.74 -16.43
N ASN A 378 23.53 9.54 -15.34
CA ASN A 378 22.66 10.54 -14.75
C ASN A 378 22.86 10.59 -13.24
N LYS A 379 23.44 11.67 -12.74
CA LYS A 379 23.61 11.87 -11.30
C LYS A 379 22.45 12.62 -10.65
N ASN A 380 21.59 13.25 -11.46
CA ASN A 380 20.58 14.18 -10.95
C ASN A 380 19.23 13.50 -10.69
N TYR A 381 19.00 12.29 -11.20
CA TYR A 381 17.76 11.57 -10.90
C TYR A 381 17.74 10.98 -9.49
N PHE A 382 16.54 10.75 -8.97
CA PHE A 382 16.34 10.43 -7.56
C PHE A 382 16.89 9.06 -7.10
N LEU A 383 17.15 8.13 -8.02
CA LEU A 383 17.72 6.82 -7.68
C LEU A 383 19.26 6.81 -7.67
N TYR A 384 19.92 7.85 -8.19
CA TYR A 384 21.38 7.97 -8.15
C TYR A 384 21.88 7.92 -6.72
N SER A 385 22.77 6.97 -6.39
CA SER A 385 23.39 6.84 -5.06
C SER A 385 24.91 7.04 -5.03
N GLY A 386 25.53 7.24 -6.19
CA GLY A 386 26.99 7.24 -6.32
C GLY A 386 27.66 5.90 -6.02
N GLN A 387 26.88 4.83 -5.87
CA GLN A 387 27.33 3.48 -5.60
C GLN A 387 26.79 2.52 -6.66
N ASN A 388 27.51 1.41 -6.87
CA ASN A 388 26.97 0.33 -7.67
C ASN A 388 25.86 -0.38 -6.89
N TYR A 389 24.70 -0.67 -7.47
CA TYR A 389 23.67 -1.50 -6.83
C TYR A 389 22.93 -2.41 -7.80
N TRP A 390 22.51 -3.58 -7.31
CA TRP A 390 21.84 -4.60 -8.13
C TRP A 390 20.39 -4.22 -8.47
N THR A 391 19.97 -4.58 -9.68
CA THR A 391 18.54 -4.72 -10.04
C THR A 391 18.15 -6.20 -10.02
N SER A 392 16.87 -6.52 -10.20
CA SER A 392 16.39 -7.88 -10.43
C SER A 392 16.41 -8.33 -11.90
N SER A 393 16.90 -7.51 -12.84
CA SER A 393 16.73 -7.79 -14.27
C SER A 393 17.93 -8.53 -14.87
N PRO A 394 17.74 -9.73 -15.43
CA PRO A 394 18.79 -10.54 -16.04
C PRO A 394 19.14 -9.99 -17.43
N PHE A 395 20.41 -10.08 -17.77
CA PHE A 395 20.92 -9.71 -19.10
C PHE A 395 21.26 -10.95 -19.92
N PHE A 396 22.04 -11.87 -19.35
CA PHE A 396 22.58 -13.04 -20.04
C PHE A 396 22.86 -14.18 -19.08
N GLY A 397 22.71 -15.43 -19.52
CA GLY A 397 23.08 -16.65 -18.81
C GLY A 397 23.80 -17.65 -19.72
N GLY A 398 24.57 -18.58 -19.13
CA GLY A 398 25.36 -19.56 -19.87
C GLY A 398 26.72 -19.80 -19.20
N ASP A 399 27.80 -19.65 -19.96
CA ASP A 399 29.20 -19.60 -19.46
C ASP A 399 29.56 -18.29 -18.75
N GLY A 400 28.52 -17.56 -18.32
CA GLY A 400 28.56 -16.37 -17.49
C GLY A 400 27.14 -15.92 -17.18
N SER A 401 26.85 -15.68 -15.91
CA SER A 401 25.57 -15.13 -15.46
C SER A 401 25.72 -13.63 -15.29
N VAL A 402 24.86 -12.85 -15.93
CA VAL A 402 24.97 -11.39 -16.03
C VAL A 402 23.64 -10.76 -15.66
N ILE A 403 23.70 -9.83 -14.70
CA ILE A 403 22.56 -9.06 -14.20
C ILE A 403 22.77 -7.60 -14.57
N VAL A 404 21.68 -6.90 -14.90
CA VAL A 404 21.72 -5.45 -15.05
C VAL A 404 21.85 -4.82 -13.67
N PHE A 405 22.80 -3.92 -13.50
CA PHE A 405 23.01 -3.17 -12.27
C PHE A 405 23.05 -1.68 -12.58
N VAL A 406 22.95 -0.85 -11.57
CA VAL A 406 23.18 0.60 -11.70
C VAL A 406 24.58 0.89 -11.23
N ASP A 407 25.37 1.55 -12.07
CA ASP A 407 26.74 1.91 -11.73
C ASP A 407 26.81 3.18 -10.85
N SER A 408 28.01 3.47 -10.32
CA SER A 408 28.28 4.67 -9.52
C SER A 408 28.10 6.02 -10.25
N SER A 409 27.90 6.00 -11.57
CA SER A 409 27.58 7.17 -12.39
C SER A 409 26.06 7.34 -12.61
N GLY A 410 25.26 6.36 -12.19
CA GLY A 410 23.81 6.36 -12.27
C GLY A 410 23.24 5.81 -13.57
N ILE A 411 24.05 5.13 -14.38
CA ILE A 411 23.57 4.45 -15.60
C ILE A 411 23.39 2.95 -15.33
N LEU A 412 22.36 2.37 -15.95
CA LEU A 412 22.25 0.92 -16.08
C LEU A 412 23.41 0.36 -16.90
N MET A 413 23.98 -0.75 -16.46
CA MET A 413 24.97 -1.51 -17.22
C MET A 413 24.79 -3.00 -16.95
N PRO A 414 25.07 -3.88 -17.91
CA PRO A 414 25.20 -5.30 -17.63
C PRO A 414 26.52 -5.58 -16.91
N SER A 415 26.49 -6.45 -15.89
CA SER A 415 27.72 -6.98 -15.28
C SER A 415 27.52 -8.41 -14.79
N SER A 416 28.62 -9.17 -14.73
CA SER A 416 28.59 -10.53 -14.22
C SER A 416 28.07 -10.56 -12.78
N ALA A 417 27.12 -11.45 -12.53
CA ALA A 417 26.50 -11.76 -11.24
C ALA A 417 27.52 -12.10 -10.14
N TYR A 418 28.71 -12.56 -10.56
CA TYR A 418 29.82 -13.00 -9.70
C TYR A 418 30.99 -12.02 -9.64
N LEU A 419 31.34 -11.33 -10.74
CA LEU A 419 32.60 -10.57 -10.83
C LEU A 419 32.61 -9.22 -10.10
N LEU A 420 31.47 -8.72 -9.63
CA LEU A 420 31.43 -7.55 -8.75
C LEU A 420 31.62 -7.96 -7.28
N ASN A 421 32.84 -8.40 -6.97
CA ASN A 421 33.29 -8.84 -5.66
C ASN A 421 33.00 -7.83 -4.54
N LYS A 422 31.91 -8.03 -3.77
CA LYS A 422 31.59 -7.26 -2.55
C LYS A 422 31.45 -5.74 -2.75
N SER A 423 31.41 -5.20 -3.97
CA SER A 423 31.34 -3.76 -4.24
C SER A 423 29.97 -3.29 -4.72
N THR A 424 29.03 -4.21 -4.94
CA THR A 424 27.67 -3.88 -5.38
C THR A 424 26.72 -3.94 -4.20
N GLY A 425 26.07 -2.81 -3.95
CA GLY A 425 25.09 -2.60 -2.90
C GLY A 425 23.79 -3.34 -3.15
N VAL A 426 23.13 -3.67 -2.05
CA VAL A 426 21.77 -4.19 -2.03
C VAL A 426 20.83 -3.09 -1.53
N ARG A 427 19.78 -2.83 -2.30
CA ARG A 427 18.74 -1.84 -1.97
C ARG A 427 17.36 -2.52 -1.99
N PRO A 428 16.83 -2.91 -0.81
CA PRO A 428 15.51 -3.52 -0.73
C PRO A 428 14.43 -2.61 -1.31
N VAL A 429 13.47 -3.23 -1.98
CA VAL A 429 12.24 -2.59 -2.45
C VAL A 429 11.07 -3.20 -1.71
N LEU A 430 10.17 -2.32 -1.24
CA LEU A 430 8.95 -2.67 -0.52
C LEU A 430 7.74 -2.03 -1.21
N ASN A 431 6.57 -2.60 -0.99
CA ASN A 431 5.31 -1.95 -1.31
C ASN A 431 4.62 -1.60 0.02
N LEU A 432 4.53 -0.31 0.33
CA LEU A 432 3.84 0.16 1.53
C LEU A 432 2.34 0.24 1.24
N LYS A 433 1.53 -0.11 2.23
CA LYS A 433 0.10 0.20 2.18
C LYS A 433 -0.10 1.72 2.18
N PRO A 434 -1.15 2.27 1.53
CA PRO A 434 -1.38 3.70 1.43
C PRO A 434 -1.39 4.43 2.77
N GLU A 435 -1.89 3.78 3.82
CA GLU A 435 -1.93 4.31 5.18
C GLU A 435 -0.56 4.50 5.84
N ALA A 436 0.54 4.01 5.26
CA ALA A 436 1.88 4.30 5.73
C ALA A 436 2.31 5.75 5.44
N LEU A 437 1.67 6.42 4.47
CA LEU A 437 1.95 7.80 4.07
C LEU A 437 0.83 8.71 4.59
N LYS A 438 0.94 9.13 5.85
CA LYS A 438 -0.09 9.92 6.56
C LYS A 438 0.27 11.40 6.64
N TYR A 439 1.51 11.67 7.02
CA TYR A 439 2.05 13.02 7.23
C TYR A 439 3.19 13.28 6.26
N GLY A 440 3.63 14.53 6.19
CA GLY A 440 4.71 14.97 5.30
C GLY A 440 4.23 15.42 3.93
N ASP A 441 5.12 16.12 3.24
CA ASP A 441 4.96 16.57 1.85
C ASP A 441 5.92 15.84 0.89
N GLY A 442 6.66 14.88 1.43
CA GLY A 442 7.60 14.07 0.67
C GLY A 442 8.93 14.75 0.41
N THR A 443 9.19 15.97 0.89
CA THR A 443 10.52 16.59 0.79
C THR A 443 11.53 15.92 1.73
N ALA A 444 12.83 16.08 1.47
CA ALA A 444 13.87 15.53 2.34
C ALA A 444 13.76 16.01 3.81
N SER A 445 13.34 17.27 4.02
CA SER A 445 13.12 17.85 5.36
C SER A 445 11.79 17.43 6.00
N ASN A 446 10.81 17.01 5.20
CA ASN A 446 9.48 16.63 5.67
C ASN A 446 8.95 15.40 4.91
N PRO A 447 9.65 14.26 5.03
CA PRO A 447 9.32 13.05 4.28
C PRO A 447 7.94 12.53 4.64
N TYR A 448 7.33 11.79 3.72
CA TYR A 448 6.11 11.07 4.01
C TYR A 448 6.34 10.05 5.12
N ARG A 449 5.40 9.92 6.06
CA ARG A 449 5.57 9.08 7.24
C ARG A 449 4.25 8.69 7.88
N LEU A 450 4.32 7.69 8.74
CA LEU A 450 3.18 7.17 9.50
C LEU A 450 2.79 8.06 10.68
N THR A 451 3.76 8.66 11.37
CA THR A 451 3.56 9.45 12.61
C THR A 451 3.74 10.94 12.38
N GLU A 452 3.10 11.78 13.18
CA GLU A 452 3.20 13.23 13.01
C GLU A 452 4.60 13.75 13.32
N SER A 453 5.25 13.23 14.38
CA SER A 453 6.64 13.54 14.70
C SER A 453 7.62 12.84 13.75
N LEU A 454 8.73 13.53 13.43
CA LEU A 454 9.85 12.94 12.71
C LEU A 454 10.70 12.04 13.62
N ASP A 455 10.58 12.18 14.94
CA ASP A 455 11.31 11.41 15.93
C ASP A 455 10.45 10.25 16.44
N ASN A 456 10.80 9.04 16.02
CA ASN A 456 10.43 7.82 16.74
C ASN A 456 11.44 7.64 17.88
N SER A 457 11.36 8.47 18.93
CA SER A 457 11.98 8.09 20.20
C SER A 457 11.06 7.09 20.91
N SER A 458 11.07 5.84 20.45
CA SER A 458 10.54 4.70 21.21
C SER A 458 11.67 3.75 21.58
N SER A 459 12.42 4.16 22.60
CA SER A 459 12.92 3.23 23.61
C SER A 459 12.92 3.96 24.94
N SER A 460 11.85 3.78 25.72
CA SER A 460 11.93 3.91 27.16
C SER A 460 12.82 2.77 27.65
N GLU A 461 14.14 2.96 27.63
CA GLU A 461 15.02 2.18 28.48
C GLU A 461 14.71 2.57 29.92
N SER A 462 14.10 1.63 30.64
CA SER A 462 13.92 1.67 32.08
C SER A 462 15.26 1.97 32.74
N GLY A 463 15.37 3.13 33.38
CA GLY A 463 16.47 3.44 34.28
C GLY A 463 16.52 2.41 35.40
N GLY A 464 17.47 1.48 35.30
CA GLY A 464 17.90 0.65 36.41
C GLY A 464 18.56 1.57 37.44
N ILE A 465 17.84 1.81 38.54
CA ILE A 465 18.41 2.40 39.74
C ILE A 465 19.36 1.35 40.31
N ASP A 466 20.66 1.64 40.22
CA ASP A 466 21.71 1.00 40.98
C ASP A 466 21.54 1.43 42.45
N THR A 467 20.84 0.63 43.24
CA THR A 467 20.93 0.70 44.70
C THR A 467 22.14 -0.13 45.10
N GLY A 468 23.25 0.56 45.33
CA GLY A 468 24.37 -0.02 46.06
C GLY A 468 23.93 -0.47 47.45
N ASP A 469 24.29 -1.71 47.78
CA ASP A 469 24.71 -2.20 49.09
C ASP A 469 25.66 -3.39 48.88
#